data_AF-A0A2G6UFF2-F1
#
_entry.id   AF-A0A2G6UFF2-F1
#
_cell.length_a   1.000
_cell.length_b   1.000
_cell.length_c   1.000
_cell.angle_alpha   90.00
_cell.angle_beta   90.00
_cell.angle_gamma   90.00
#
_symmetry.space_group_name_H-M   'P 1'
#
loop_
_entity.id
_entity.type
_entity.pdbx_description
1 polymer ?
#
loop_
_entity_poly.entity_id
_entity_poly.type
_entity_poly.pdbx_seq_one_letter_code
_entity_poly.pdbx_strand_id
1 'polypeptide(L)'
;MKRPISLLLLLFFFCASSQISKRTASIIKPLEKTRLFYSSDDEEIKKVEELLFKETSTEELLYLAENGKNAYIKVAAINVLANKKEGEKMLDVFKKNIHSKEKLAYRAGCNVSDYLLPVYIFEAIYVADNFSEKEKEHLHNDMASIALNTRFINTELLEALTYDLPLDNDNYTKIRKLVMDTKSAILLVNLAKYKNPNDIELIKSFGKQAYPAIKKFPDPKFLPMMKEHINDSSDFSFMFALSEFCDEEAKEIMLKAIEYNKKFKNEKDCGGNCLPFLYQQISVKKCRLYDSVLADLWVTDKIISFDILDAYEKTHTQKETAKFLLDGFLKPGKAEVIAVNAYDTDHVEDDVSDEMIFDDNLRLATLLEKTKRISRETYEKAVRNSLQYLADLDLNRFISKLKDNDSVLQNRDILLGRVRNNENAYSAISVMDGLKMLKDEKLFSEGAAIIISRKEEFKESPVWEKVYRNFIKENNIKE
;
A
#
# COMPACT_ATOMS: atom_id res chain seq x y z
N MET A 1 43.99 -19.40 72.32
CA MET A 1 43.11 -18.37 71.73
C MET A 1 43.14 -18.52 70.22
N LYS A 2 42.11 -19.14 69.62
CA LYS A 2 41.95 -19.34 68.17
C LYS A 2 40.73 -18.55 67.67
N ARG A 3 40.93 -17.94 66.51
CA ARG A 3 40.18 -16.88 65.80
C ARG A 3 38.66 -17.07 65.66
N PRO A 4 37.86 -15.99 65.78
CA PRO A 4 36.51 -15.90 65.24
C PRO A 4 36.50 -15.11 63.92
N ILE A 5 37.33 -15.50 62.95
CA ILE A 5 37.41 -14.81 61.63
C ILE A 5 36.69 -15.61 60.53
N SER A 6 36.44 -16.91 60.73
CA SER A 6 35.80 -17.75 59.71
C SER A 6 34.28 -17.61 59.59
N LEU A 7 33.58 -17.03 60.56
CA LEU A 7 32.11 -16.89 60.49
C LEU A 7 31.66 -15.64 59.69
N LEU A 8 32.48 -14.59 59.64
CA LEU A 8 32.15 -13.35 58.93
C LEU A 8 32.34 -13.47 57.41
N LEU A 9 33.21 -14.37 56.95
CA LEU A 9 33.41 -14.64 55.53
C LEU A 9 32.36 -15.58 54.92
N LEU A 10 31.62 -16.33 55.74
CA LEU A 10 30.55 -17.23 55.27
C LEU A 10 29.18 -16.53 55.09
N LEU A 11 28.98 -15.36 55.71
CA LEU A 11 27.77 -14.54 55.51
C LEU A 11 27.79 -13.72 54.21
N PHE A 12 28.95 -13.55 53.57
CA PHE A 12 29.05 -12.87 52.27
C PHE A 12 28.84 -13.79 51.07
N PHE A 13 28.82 -15.12 51.25
CA PHE A 13 28.72 -16.08 50.15
C PHE A 13 27.30 -16.66 49.91
N PHE A 14 26.30 -16.32 50.73
CA PHE A 14 24.94 -16.87 50.61
C PHE A 14 23.81 -15.85 50.42
N CYS A 15 24.10 -14.56 50.30
CA CYS A 15 23.16 -13.62 49.66
C CYS A 15 23.37 -13.70 48.15
N ALA A 16 22.87 -14.77 47.53
CA ALA A 16 22.50 -14.72 46.12
C ALA A 16 21.32 -13.75 46.01
N SER A 17 21.65 -12.45 45.95
CA SER A 17 20.71 -11.37 45.72
C SER A 17 19.99 -11.68 44.41
N SER A 18 18.71 -12.04 44.49
CA SER A 18 17.83 -11.91 43.32
C SER A 18 17.99 -10.48 42.83
N GLN A 19 18.48 -10.29 41.60
CA GLN A 19 18.75 -8.95 41.02
C GLN A 19 17.46 -8.15 40.78
N ILE A 20 16.30 -8.79 41.00
CA ILE A 20 14.97 -8.16 41.09
C ILE A 20 14.31 -8.48 42.43
N SER A 21 13.49 -7.55 42.90
CA SER A 21 12.68 -7.67 44.10
C SER A 21 11.57 -8.72 43.94
N LYS A 22 11.07 -9.25 45.06
CA LYS A 22 9.90 -10.14 45.05
C LYS A 22 8.66 -9.49 44.43
N ARG A 23 8.55 -8.17 44.55
CA ARG A 23 7.43 -7.40 43.99
C ARG A 23 7.52 -7.37 42.46
N THR A 24 8.67 -6.99 41.92
CA THR A 24 8.96 -7.01 40.48
C THR A 24 8.78 -8.40 39.89
N ALA A 25 9.29 -9.44 40.56
CA ALA A 25 9.10 -10.83 40.13
C ALA A 25 7.61 -11.25 40.09
N SER A 26 6.78 -10.73 41.00
CA SER A 26 5.34 -10.98 40.97
C SER A 26 4.63 -10.25 39.83
N ILE A 27 5.09 -9.05 39.48
CA ILE A 27 4.51 -8.23 38.39
C ILE A 27 4.75 -8.89 37.03
N ILE A 28 5.96 -9.41 36.76
CA ILE A 28 6.30 -10.00 35.46
C ILE A 28 5.85 -11.45 35.29
N LYS A 29 5.37 -12.10 36.35
CA LYS A 29 4.98 -13.52 36.34
C LYS A 29 3.99 -13.90 35.22
N PRO A 30 2.99 -13.08 34.86
CA PRO A 30 2.11 -13.36 33.74
C PRO A 30 2.86 -13.54 32.41
N LEU A 31 3.90 -12.73 32.18
CA LEU A 31 4.69 -12.73 30.94
C LEU A 31 5.55 -13.99 30.76
N GLU A 32 5.78 -14.78 31.82
CA GLU A 32 6.58 -16.00 31.71
C GLU A 32 5.96 -17.05 30.77
N LYS A 33 4.64 -17.02 30.60
CA LYS A 33 3.89 -17.97 29.77
C LYS A 33 3.47 -17.38 28.42
N THR A 34 3.70 -16.09 28.21
CA THR A 34 3.35 -15.39 26.97
C THR A 34 4.14 -15.95 25.79
N ARG A 35 3.46 -16.11 24.66
CA ARG A 35 4.03 -16.60 23.40
C ARG A 35 3.68 -15.73 22.20
N LEU A 36 2.97 -14.63 22.44
CA LEU A 36 2.53 -13.70 21.40
C LEU A 36 2.38 -12.31 22.02
N PHE A 37 2.86 -11.27 21.34
CA PHE A 37 2.72 -9.87 21.74
C PHE A 37 1.75 -9.18 20.77
N TYR A 38 0.73 -8.49 21.30
CA TYR A 38 -0.24 -7.76 20.49
C TYR A 38 0.08 -6.26 20.49
N SER A 39 0.00 -5.62 19.32
CA SER A 39 0.36 -4.21 19.11
C SER A 39 -0.43 -3.20 19.94
N SER A 40 -1.61 -3.57 20.45
CA SER A 40 -2.54 -2.56 20.98
C SER A 40 -3.61 -3.07 21.94
N ASP A 41 -3.92 -4.37 22.00
CA ASP A 41 -5.13 -4.86 22.69
C ASP A 41 -4.88 -5.90 23.79
N ASP A 42 -3.62 -6.21 24.12
CA ASP A 42 -3.35 -7.10 25.24
C ASP A 42 -3.39 -6.30 26.56
N GLU A 43 -4.59 -6.23 27.15
CA GLU A 43 -4.80 -5.61 28.44
C GLU A 43 -3.88 -6.15 29.54
N GLU A 44 -3.46 -7.43 29.46
CA GLU A 44 -2.60 -8.04 30.47
C GLU A 44 -1.18 -7.48 30.39
N ILE A 45 -0.64 -7.33 29.17
CA ILE A 45 0.67 -6.72 28.95
C ILE A 45 0.67 -5.25 29.38
N LYS A 46 -0.34 -4.47 28.99
CA LYS A 46 -0.47 -3.07 29.41
C LYS A 46 -0.52 -2.92 30.94
N LYS A 47 -1.30 -3.78 31.62
CA LYS A 47 -1.35 -3.80 33.09
C LYS A 47 0.02 -4.10 33.71
N VAL A 48 0.78 -5.04 33.13
CA VAL A 48 2.14 -5.34 33.60
C VAL A 48 3.06 -4.14 33.40
N GLU A 49 3.05 -3.50 32.23
CA GLU A 49 3.87 -2.31 31.93
C GLU A 49 3.53 -1.13 32.85
N GLU A 50 2.25 -0.87 33.13
CA GLU A 50 1.83 0.17 34.07
C GLU A 50 2.34 -0.10 35.51
N LEU A 51 2.28 -1.36 35.96
CA LEU A 51 2.79 -1.74 37.28
C LEU A 51 4.31 -1.65 37.35
N LEU A 52 5.01 -2.09 36.30
CA LEU A 52 6.46 -1.93 36.18
C LEU A 52 6.86 -0.46 36.21
N PHE A 53 6.14 0.42 35.49
CA PHE A 53 6.38 1.85 35.48
C PHE A 53 6.28 2.46 36.89
N LYS A 54 5.23 2.11 37.64
CA LYS A 54 4.94 2.67 38.96
C LYS A 54 5.83 2.11 40.08
N GLU A 55 6.16 0.82 40.01
CA GLU A 55 6.65 0.07 41.18
C GLU A 55 8.05 -0.53 41.03
N THR A 56 8.66 -0.46 39.85
CA THR A 56 9.99 -1.07 39.59
C THR A 56 11.05 0.01 39.40
N SER A 57 12.22 -0.18 40.03
CA SER A 57 13.35 0.75 39.89
C SER A 57 13.95 0.69 38.49
N THR A 58 14.63 1.75 38.04
CA THR A 58 15.27 1.74 36.72
C THR A 58 16.33 0.64 36.62
N GLU A 59 17.07 0.35 37.70
CA GLU A 59 18.10 -0.70 37.73
C GLU A 59 17.49 -2.10 37.55
N GLU A 60 16.35 -2.36 38.18
CA GLU A 60 15.61 -3.60 37.98
C GLU A 60 15.06 -3.71 36.54
N LEU A 61 14.56 -2.60 35.97
CA LEU A 61 14.11 -2.57 34.59
C LEU A 61 15.25 -2.85 33.61
N LEU A 62 16.44 -2.28 33.83
CA LEU A 62 17.63 -2.59 33.03
C LEU A 62 18.02 -4.06 33.13
N TYR A 63 18.01 -4.61 34.34
CA TYR A 63 18.26 -6.04 34.53
C TYR A 63 17.26 -6.89 33.76
N LEU A 64 15.96 -6.55 33.81
CA LEU A 64 14.92 -7.28 33.08
C LEU A 64 15.06 -7.14 31.57
N ALA A 65 15.39 -5.97 31.05
CA ALA A 65 15.61 -5.72 29.63
C ALA A 65 16.78 -6.55 29.06
N GLU A 66 17.81 -6.79 29.88
CA GLU A 66 19.00 -7.56 29.49
C GLU A 66 18.85 -9.07 29.74
N ASN A 67 18.36 -9.44 30.92
CA ASN A 67 18.42 -10.80 31.47
C ASN A 67 17.04 -11.43 31.71
N GLY A 68 15.97 -10.79 31.23
CA GLY A 68 14.61 -11.33 31.29
C GLY A 68 14.56 -12.76 30.74
N LYS A 69 13.80 -13.62 31.39
CA LYS A 69 13.73 -15.07 31.09
C LYS A 69 13.25 -15.38 29.66
N ASN A 70 12.51 -14.46 29.06
CA ASN A 70 12.04 -14.54 27.68
C ASN A 70 11.98 -13.13 27.05
N ALA A 71 11.79 -13.08 25.73
CA ALA A 71 11.72 -11.83 24.98
C ALA A 71 10.58 -10.91 25.46
N TYR A 72 9.45 -11.45 25.91
CA TYR A 72 8.28 -10.67 26.35
C TYR A 72 8.56 -9.87 27.63
N ILE A 73 9.26 -10.46 28.59
CA ILE A 73 9.69 -9.76 29.81
C ILE A 73 10.68 -8.65 29.46
N LYS A 74 11.64 -8.93 28.56
CA LYS A 74 12.60 -7.94 28.10
C LYS A 74 11.89 -6.76 27.43
N VAL A 75 10.98 -7.05 26.50
CA VAL A 75 10.21 -6.04 25.76
C VAL A 75 9.34 -5.18 26.68
N ALA A 76 8.64 -5.76 27.65
CA ALA A 76 7.87 -4.97 28.62
C ALA A 76 8.78 -4.02 29.42
N ALA A 77 9.97 -4.47 29.84
CA ALA A 77 10.94 -3.60 30.49
C ALA A 77 11.49 -2.50 29.57
N ILE A 78 11.76 -2.82 28.29
CA ILE A 78 12.20 -1.87 27.25
C ILE A 78 11.14 -0.77 27.03
N ASN A 79 9.86 -1.14 26.88
CA ASN A 79 8.76 -0.19 26.74
C ASN A 79 8.67 0.75 27.94
N VAL A 80 8.80 0.20 29.16
CA VAL A 80 8.78 1.01 30.39
C VAL A 80 9.99 1.94 30.48
N LEU A 81 11.19 1.48 30.10
CA LEU A 81 12.40 2.33 30.04
C LEU A 81 12.24 3.47 29.02
N ALA A 82 11.70 3.18 27.84
CA ALA A 82 11.42 4.19 26.83
C ALA A 82 10.40 5.22 27.33
N ASN A 83 9.32 4.77 27.97
CA ASN A 83 8.33 5.65 28.59
C ASN A 83 8.88 6.44 29.80
N LYS A 84 9.91 5.95 30.49
CA LYS A 84 10.64 6.72 31.52
C LYS A 84 11.68 7.68 30.94
N LYS A 85 11.79 7.77 29.61
CA LYS A 85 12.77 8.61 28.89
C LYS A 85 14.23 8.26 29.19
N GLU A 86 14.51 6.98 29.40
CA GLU A 86 15.84 6.47 29.78
C GLU A 86 16.72 6.17 28.54
N GLY A 87 16.81 7.11 27.60
CA GLY A 87 17.43 6.91 26.27
C GLY A 87 18.88 6.40 26.30
N GLU A 88 19.75 7.00 27.12
CA GLU A 88 21.15 6.56 27.28
C GLU A 88 21.24 5.10 27.78
N LYS A 89 20.38 4.73 28.72
CA LYS A 89 20.36 3.37 29.26
C LYS A 89 19.81 2.39 28.22
N MET A 90 18.88 2.82 27.38
CA MET A 90 18.39 2.04 26.24
C MET A 90 19.49 1.79 25.20
N LEU A 91 20.40 2.76 24.96
CA LEU A 91 21.59 2.52 24.14
C LEU A 91 22.47 1.41 24.71
N ASP A 92 22.64 1.34 26.03
CA ASP A 92 23.43 0.29 26.66
C ASP A 92 22.75 -1.09 26.58
N VAL A 93 21.42 -1.14 26.75
CA VAL A 93 20.63 -2.36 26.52
C VAL A 93 20.76 -2.81 25.06
N PHE A 94 20.69 -1.89 24.10
CA PHE A 94 20.89 -2.16 22.68
C PHE A 94 22.28 -2.75 22.40
N LYS A 95 23.35 -2.11 22.90
CA LYS A 95 24.73 -2.60 22.74
C LYS A 95 24.91 -4.03 23.24
N LYS A 96 24.30 -4.39 24.38
CA LYS A 96 24.39 -5.75 24.95
C LYS A 96 23.58 -6.78 24.16
N ASN A 97 22.49 -6.37 23.52
CA ASN A 97 21.59 -7.24 22.77
C ASN A 97 21.81 -7.21 21.25
N ILE A 98 22.81 -6.48 20.76
CA ILE A 98 23.06 -6.29 19.32
C ILE A 98 23.27 -7.59 18.53
N HIS A 99 23.78 -8.64 19.19
CA HIS A 99 23.97 -9.97 18.60
C HIS A 99 22.95 -11.01 19.09
N SER A 100 21.93 -10.57 19.82
CA SER A 100 20.87 -11.45 20.29
C SER A 100 20.12 -12.03 19.10
N LYS A 101 19.90 -13.35 19.13
CA LYS A 101 19.06 -14.07 18.18
C LYS A 101 17.64 -14.28 18.70
N GLU A 102 17.32 -13.72 19.86
CA GLU A 102 15.97 -13.79 20.43
C GLU A 102 14.99 -13.08 19.51
N LYS A 103 13.86 -13.75 19.24
CA LYS A 103 12.78 -13.25 18.41
C LYS A 103 11.50 -13.11 19.25
N LEU A 104 10.76 -12.05 18.98
CA LEU A 104 9.43 -11.77 19.49
C LEU A 104 8.41 -12.13 18.41
N ALA A 105 7.45 -13.00 18.71
CA ALA A 105 6.29 -13.21 17.84
C ALA A 105 5.30 -12.05 18.08
N TYR A 106 5.20 -11.17 17.11
CA TYR A 106 4.35 -9.97 17.14
C TYR A 106 3.14 -10.16 16.23
N ARG A 107 1.95 -9.84 16.73
CA ARG A 107 0.70 -9.91 15.96
C ARG A 107 0.13 -8.52 15.69
N ALA A 108 -0.01 -8.19 14.41
CA ALA A 108 -0.77 -7.04 13.92
C ALA A 108 -1.97 -7.55 13.11
N GLY A 109 -3.16 -7.54 13.72
CA GLY A 109 -4.37 -8.11 13.13
C GLY A 109 -4.27 -9.62 12.88
N CYS A 110 -4.43 -10.06 11.63
CA CYS A 110 -4.32 -11.47 11.24
C CYS A 110 -2.87 -11.94 11.00
N ASN A 111 -1.91 -11.02 10.93
CA ASN A 111 -0.52 -11.33 10.60
C ASN A 111 0.30 -11.53 11.87
N VAL A 112 1.09 -12.62 11.91
CA VAL A 112 2.09 -12.88 12.95
C VAL A 112 3.46 -12.83 12.28
N SER A 113 4.36 -11.99 12.82
CA SER A 113 5.72 -11.80 12.33
C SER A 113 6.71 -11.93 13.47
N ASP A 114 7.89 -12.47 13.18
CA ASP A 114 8.98 -12.56 14.15
C ASP A 114 9.90 -11.33 14.05
N TYR A 115 10.08 -10.62 15.15
CA TYR A 115 10.98 -9.46 15.25
C TYR A 115 12.20 -9.81 16.09
N LEU A 116 13.40 -9.48 15.61
CA LEU A 116 14.61 -9.56 16.43
C LEU A 116 14.52 -8.60 17.63
N LEU A 117 14.91 -9.05 18.82
CA LEU A 117 14.97 -8.20 20.01
C LEU A 117 15.73 -6.86 19.79
N PRO A 118 16.92 -6.82 19.17
CA PRO A 118 17.60 -5.54 18.91
C PRO A 118 16.83 -4.61 17.96
N VAL A 119 16.06 -5.16 17.01
CA VAL A 119 15.17 -4.35 16.15
C VAL A 119 14.06 -3.74 16.99
N TYR A 120 13.45 -4.52 17.89
CA TYR A 120 12.43 -4.00 18.79
C TYR A 120 12.96 -2.90 19.72
N ILE A 121 14.18 -3.04 20.27
CA ILE A 121 14.80 -2.01 21.11
C ILE A 121 14.95 -0.69 20.33
N PHE A 122 15.32 -0.76 19.05
CA PHE A 122 15.41 0.38 18.16
C PHE A 122 14.03 1.03 17.92
N GLU A 123 13.02 0.23 17.57
CA GLU A 123 11.66 0.71 17.29
C GLU A 123 10.97 1.31 18.53
N ALA A 124 11.25 0.78 19.73
CA ALA A 124 10.64 1.26 20.97
C ALA A 124 10.91 2.75 21.27
N ILE A 125 12.01 3.31 20.74
CA ILE A 125 12.30 4.75 20.83
C ILE A 125 11.33 5.58 19.98
N TYR A 126 10.91 5.08 18.81
CA TYR A 126 10.01 5.80 17.90
C TYR A 126 8.58 5.88 18.44
N VAL A 127 8.12 4.76 19.00
CA VAL A 127 6.76 4.57 19.53
C VAL A 127 6.55 5.29 20.86
N ALA A 128 7.62 5.55 21.62
CA ALA A 128 7.49 6.24 22.90
C ALA A 128 7.20 7.73 22.71
N ASP A 129 6.04 8.17 23.21
CA ASP A 129 5.56 9.56 23.12
C ASP A 129 6.40 10.56 23.94
N ASN A 130 7.27 10.08 24.84
CA ASN A 130 7.99 10.91 25.80
C ASN A 130 9.34 11.43 25.30
N PHE A 131 9.81 10.98 24.13
CA PHE A 131 10.98 11.55 23.46
C PHE A 131 10.56 12.63 22.47
N SER A 132 11.33 13.73 22.42
CA SER A 132 11.20 14.68 21.31
C SER A 132 11.78 14.08 20.03
N GLU A 133 11.30 14.54 18.86
CA GLU A 133 11.79 14.06 17.56
C GLU A 133 13.31 14.16 17.41
N LYS A 134 13.93 15.22 17.93
CA LYS A 134 15.39 15.37 17.94
C LYS A 134 16.11 14.34 18.81
N GLU A 135 15.53 13.96 19.95
CA GLU A 135 16.08 12.91 20.81
C GLU A 135 15.96 11.54 20.14
N LYS A 136 14.82 11.26 19.49
CA LYS A 136 14.61 10.03 18.72
C LYS A 136 15.65 9.91 17.61
N GLU A 137 15.80 10.96 16.80
CA GLU A 137 16.80 11.02 15.72
C GLU A 137 18.22 10.78 16.24
N HIS A 138 18.61 11.43 17.34
CA HIS A 138 19.94 11.24 17.92
C HIS A 138 20.18 9.80 18.40
N LEU A 139 19.24 9.23 19.15
CA LEU A 139 19.35 7.85 19.66
C LEU A 139 19.39 6.83 18.52
N HIS A 140 18.58 7.02 17.49
CA HIS A 140 18.57 6.14 16.32
C HIS A 140 19.87 6.21 15.52
N ASN A 141 20.41 7.40 15.31
CA ASN A 141 21.71 7.57 14.67
C ASN A 141 22.83 6.87 15.47
N ASP A 142 22.80 6.96 16.80
CA ASP A 142 23.77 6.29 17.66
C ASP A 142 23.62 4.76 17.60
N MET A 143 22.40 4.23 17.66
CA MET A 143 22.13 2.80 17.52
C MET A 143 22.56 2.25 16.15
N ALA A 144 22.24 2.96 15.06
CA ALA A 144 22.64 2.60 13.70
C ALA A 144 24.17 2.60 13.56
N SER A 145 24.84 3.62 14.10
CA SER A 145 26.30 3.69 14.14
C SER A 145 26.92 2.53 14.94
N ILE A 146 26.36 2.20 16.10
CA ILE A 146 26.79 1.05 16.91
C ILE A 146 26.63 -0.26 16.13
N ALA A 147 25.48 -0.46 15.48
CA ALA A 147 25.19 -1.65 14.67
C ALA A 147 26.16 -1.80 13.50
N LEU A 148 26.53 -0.68 12.85
CA LEU A 148 27.44 -0.68 11.71
C LEU A 148 28.91 -0.91 12.13
N ASN A 149 29.30 -0.45 13.31
CA ASN A 149 30.69 -0.45 13.78
C ASN A 149 31.03 -1.62 14.73
N THR A 150 30.11 -2.54 14.97
CA THR A 150 30.38 -3.72 15.79
C THR A 150 31.40 -4.66 15.12
N ARG A 151 32.16 -5.39 15.94
CA ARG A 151 33.16 -6.35 15.47
C ARG A 151 32.55 -7.51 14.66
N PHE A 152 31.34 -7.94 15.03
CA PHE A 152 30.65 -9.06 14.39
C PHE A 152 29.32 -8.58 13.81
N ILE A 153 29.24 -8.43 12.50
CA ILE A 153 28.08 -7.77 11.89
C ILE A 153 26.82 -8.65 12.01
N ASN A 154 25.77 -8.08 12.62
CA ASN A 154 24.43 -8.66 12.60
C ASN A 154 23.70 -8.15 11.34
N THR A 155 23.70 -8.96 10.28
CA THR A 155 23.15 -8.54 8.98
C THR A 155 21.64 -8.33 9.03
N GLU A 156 20.89 -9.23 9.69
CA GLU A 156 19.42 -9.12 9.83
C GLU A 156 19.03 -7.83 10.58
N LEU A 157 19.82 -7.43 11.59
CA LEU A 157 19.65 -6.14 12.25
C LEU A 157 19.94 -4.97 11.30
N LEU A 158 21.08 -4.98 10.59
CA LEU A 158 21.41 -3.88 9.67
C LEU A 158 20.41 -3.74 8.51
N GLU A 159 19.84 -4.85 8.04
CA GLU A 159 18.78 -4.84 7.04
C GLU A 159 17.52 -4.16 7.59
N ALA A 160 17.13 -4.47 8.82
CA ALA A 160 16.01 -3.81 9.49
C ALA A 160 16.27 -2.31 9.71
N LEU A 161 17.51 -1.92 10.01
CA LEU A 161 17.92 -0.52 10.24
C LEU A 161 18.30 0.23 8.95
N THR A 162 18.10 -0.35 7.76
CA THR A 162 18.67 0.15 6.49
C THR A 162 18.28 1.58 6.15
N TYR A 163 17.12 2.05 6.61
CA TYR A 163 16.66 3.41 6.36
C TYR A 163 17.40 4.46 7.19
N ASP A 164 17.84 4.08 8.39
CA ASP A 164 18.52 4.92 9.38
C ASP A 164 20.05 4.78 9.34
N LEU A 165 20.60 3.91 8.48
CA LEU A 165 22.04 3.83 8.30
C LEU A 165 22.59 5.16 7.75
N PRO A 166 23.71 5.64 8.30
CA PRO A 166 24.27 6.94 7.94
C PRO A 166 24.70 7.01 6.48
N LEU A 167 24.62 8.21 5.90
CA LEU A 167 24.92 8.50 4.49
C LEU A 167 26.21 9.33 4.30
N ASP A 168 27.12 9.28 5.27
CA ASP A 168 28.41 9.97 5.19
C ASP A 168 29.50 9.14 4.48
N ASN A 169 30.48 9.83 3.91
CA ASN A 169 31.56 9.20 3.17
C ASN A 169 32.41 8.20 3.99
N ASP A 170 32.48 8.37 5.32
CA ASP A 170 33.27 7.49 6.18
C ASP A 170 32.61 6.11 6.29
N ASN A 171 31.28 6.06 6.22
CA ASN A 171 30.49 4.84 6.29
C ASN A 171 30.26 4.17 4.93
N TYR A 172 30.35 4.92 3.82
CA TYR A 172 30.24 4.40 2.45
C TYR A 172 31.06 3.11 2.23
N THR A 173 32.36 3.14 2.53
CA THR A 173 33.27 2.00 2.26
C THR A 173 32.87 0.76 3.05
N LYS A 174 32.38 0.94 4.29
CA LYS A 174 31.92 -0.16 5.14
C LYS A 174 30.64 -0.77 4.59
N ILE A 175 29.64 0.06 4.27
CA ILE A 175 28.37 -0.40 3.71
C ILE A 175 28.60 -1.11 2.38
N ARG A 176 29.44 -0.55 1.50
CA ARG A 176 29.81 -1.18 0.23
C ARG A 176 30.42 -2.56 0.44
N LYS A 177 31.37 -2.69 1.38
CA LYS A 177 31.97 -3.98 1.73
C LYS A 177 30.91 -4.96 2.24
N LEU A 178 30.00 -4.53 3.11
CA LEU A 178 28.93 -5.36 3.62
C LEU A 178 28.02 -5.88 2.50
N VAL A 179 27.60 -5.02 1.57
CA VAL A 179 26.81 -5.44 0.40
C VAL A 179 27.54 -6.50 -0.42
N MET A 180 28.85 -6.35 -0.61
CA MET A 180 29.65 -7.33 -1.34
C MET A 180 29.77 -8.67 -0.60
N ASP A 181 29.98 -8.62 0.72
CA ASP A 181 30.23 -9.79 1.56
C ASP A 181 28.93 -10.58 1.85
N THR A 182 27.80 -9.88 2.06
CA THR A 182 26.52 -10.51 2.44
C THR A 182 25.58 -10.75 1.27
N LYS A 183 25.78 -10.07 0.14
CA LYS A 183 24.83 -10.04 -0.98
C LYS A 183 23.41 -9.63 -0.57
N SER A 184 23.31 -8.74 0.42
CA SER A 184 22.02 -8.19 0.86
C SER A 184 21.48 -7.15 -0.12
N ALA A 185 20.35 -7.44 -0.75
CA ALA A 185 19.63 -6.49 -1.61
C ALA A 185 19.06 -5.31 -0.81
N ILE A 186 18.71 -5.52 0.47
CA ILE A 186 18.19 -4.47 1.34
C ILE A 186 19.29 -3.43 1.65
N LEU A 187 20.51 -3.89 1.93
CA LEU A 187 21.66 -2.99 2.13
C LEU A 187 22.11 -2.35 0.80
N LEU A 188 21.91 -3.01 -0.35
CA LEU A 188 22.17 -2.41 -1.66
C LEU A 188 21.34 -1.14 -1.88
N VAL A 189 20.09 -1.10 -1.40
CA VAL A 189 19.25 0.10 -1.48
C VAL A 189 19.86 1.25 -0.69
N ASN A 190 20.41 0.99 0.49
CA ASN A 190 21.11 2.00 1.26
C ASN A 190 22.40 2.47 0.55
N LEU A 191 23.22 1.53 0.04
CA LEU A 191 24.42 1.86 -0.75
C LEU A 191 24.08 2.76 -1.94
N ALA A 192 22.98 2.50 -2.65
CA ALA A 192 22.57 3.30 -3.79
C ALA A 192 22.22 4.75 -3.43
N LYS A 193 21.84 5.06 -2.18
CA LYS A 193 21.60 6.44 -1.73
C LYS A 193 22.85 7.33 -1.87
N TYR A 194 24.05 6.75 -1.86
CA TYR A 194 25.32 7.47 -2.09
C TYR A 194 25.53 7.89 -3.55
N LYS A 195 24.80 7.28 -4.50
CA LYS A 195 24.86 7.61 -5.93
C LYS A 195 26.29 7.58 -6.52
N ASN A 196 27.13 6.67 -6.04
CA ASN A 196 28.51 6.55 -6.50
C ASN A 196 28.57 5.80 -7.85
N PRO A 197 29.09 6.41 -8.93
CA PRO A 197 29.16 5.76 -10.24
C PRO A 197 29.99 4.46 -10.28
N ASN A 198 30.90 4.25 -9.32
CA ASN A 198 31.69 3.03 -9.21
C ASN A 198 30.89 1.81 -8.74
N ASP A 199 29.66 2.01 -8.27
CA ASP A 199 28.78 0.94 -7.81
C ASP A 199 27.82 0.44 -8.89
N ILE A 200 27.83 1.00 -10.09
CA ILE A 200 26.91 0.64 -11.17
C ILE A 200 27.00 -0.86 -11.50
N GLU A 201 28.20 -1.40 -11.70
CA GLU A 201 28.38 -2.82 -12.02
C GLU A 201 28.08 -3.72 -10.81
N LEU A 202 28.32 -3.23 -9.59
CA LEU A 202 27.91 -3.94 -8.37
C LEU A 202 26.38 -4.01 -8.29
N ILE A 203 25.66 -2.91 -8.50
CA ILE A 203 24.19 -2.85 -8.48
C ILE A 203 23.62 -3.79 -9.55
N LYS A 204 24.13 -3.73 -10.80
CA LYS A 204 23.70 -4.64 -11.87
C LYS A 204 23.86 -6.12 -11.52
N SER A 205 24.91 -6.48 -10.77
CA SER A 205 25.18 -7.88 -10.40
C SER A 205 24.08 -8.54 -9.54
N PHE A 206 23.14 -7.76 -9.00
CA PHE A 206 21.99 -8.26 -8.23
C PHE A 206 20.77 -8.63 -9.10
N GLY A 207 20.83 -8.44 -10.42
CA GLY A 207 19.71 -8.78 -11.30
C GLY A 207 18.43 -8.06 -10.91
N LYS A 208 17.30 -8.79 -10.82
CA LYS A 208 15.99 -8.22 -10.46
C LYS A 208 15.95 -7.55 -9.09
N GLN A 209 16.77 -8.03 -8.15
CA GLN A 209 16.84 -7.46 -6.79
C GLN A 209 17.48 -6.06 -6.78
N ALA A 210 18.06 -5.61 -7.90
CA ALA A 210 18.66 -4.29 -8.03
C ALA A 210 17.64 -3.16 -8.23
N TYR A 211 16.41 -3.44 -8.68
CA TYR A 211 15.47 -2.39 -9.06
C TYR A 211 15.18 -1.37 -7.95
N PRO A 212 14.97 -1.77 -6.67
CA PRO A 212 14.83 -0.80 -5.58
C PRO A 212 16.07 0.08 -5.37
N ALA A 213 17.27 -0.43 -5.64
CA ALA A 213 18.51 0.33 -5.58
C ALA A 213 18.65 1.28 -6.79
N ILE A 214 18.32 0.83 -8.00
CA ILE A 214 18.24 1.68 -9.21
C ILE A 214 17.26 2.83 -9.00
N LYS A 215 16.13 2.58 -8.33
CA LYS A 215 15.17 3.64 -7.97
C LYS A 215 15.82 4.76 -7.12
N LYS A 216 16.77 4.42 -6.23
CA LYS A 216 17.48 5.40 -5.39
C LYS A 216 18.64 6.08 -6.14
N PHE A 217 19.20 5.43 -7.15
CA PHE A 217 20.27 5.93 -7.99
C PHE A 217 19.96 5.71 -9.48
N PRO A 218 19.08 6.52 -10.08
CA PRO A 218 18.78 6.40 -11.50
C PRO A 218 19.96 6.95 -12.34
N ASP A 219 20.79 6.04 -12.86
CA ASP A 219 21.86 6.33 -13.83
C ASP A 219 21.54 5.66 -15.18
N PRO A 220 21.61 6.37 -16.33
CA PRO A 220 21.25 5.81 -17.64
C PRO A 220 21.97 4.50 -17.99
N LYS A 221 23.14 4.22 -17.39
CA LYS A 221 23.85 2.95 -17.59
C LYS A 221 23.06 1.72 -17.08
N PHE A 222 21.98 1.89 -16.33
CA PHE A 222 21.08 0.81 -15.95
C PHE A 222 20.03 0.48 -17.03
N LEU A 223 19.71 1.41 -17.93
CA LEU A 223 18.67 1.22 -18.96
C LEU A 223 18.92 0.01 -19.88
N PRO A 224 20.15 -0.29 -20.35
CA PRO A 224 20.40 -1.47 -21.17
C PRO A 224 20.00 -2.78 -20.46
N MET A 225 20.30 -2.90 -19.16
CA MET A 225 19.91 -4.06 -18.37
C MET A 225 18.39 -4.15 -18.26
N MET A 226 17.70 -3.05 -18.00
CA MET A 226 16.24 -3.02 -17.92
C MET A 226 15.59 -3.39 -19.26
N LYS A 227 16.17 -2.95 -20.38
CA LYS A 227 15.73 -3.28 -21.74
C LYS A 227 15.83 -4.77 -22.03
N GLU A 228 16.91 -5.42 -21.60
CA GLU A 228 17.10 -6.88 -21.72
C GLU A 228 16.12 -7.68 -20.85
N HIS A 229 15.70 -7.12 -19.72
CA HIS A 229 14.82 -7.76 -18.73
C HIS A 229 13.38 -7.23 -18.80
N ILE A 230 12.88 -6.91 -20.00
CA ILE A 230 11.54 -6.33 -20.17
C ILE A 230 10.41 -7.23 -19.64
N ASN A 231 10.67 -8.54 -19.55
CA ASN A 231 9.77 -9.51 -18.96
C ASN A 231 9.54 -9.32 -17.45
N ASP A 232 10.34 -8.47 -16.80
CA ASP A 232 10.18 -8.08 -15.40
C ASP A 232 9.22 -6.90 -15.22
N SER A 233 8.66 -6.36 -16.31
CA SER A 233 7.73 -5.23 -16.25
C SER A 233 6.43 -5.49 -15.50
N SER A 234 6.15 -6.74 -15.12
CA SER A 234 5.07 -7.11 -14.21
C SER A 234 5.41 -6.86 -12.73
N ASP A 235 6.69 -6.71 -12.40
CA ASP A 235 7.19 -6.41 -11.05
C ASP A 235 7.09 -4.90 -10.78
N PHE A 236 6.43 -4.54 -9.69
CA PHE A 236 6.31 -3.17 -9.22
C PHE A 236 7.68 -2.47 -9.11
N SER A 237 8.69 -3.19 -8.64
CA SER A 237 10.05 -2.67 -8.44
C SER A 237 10.67 -2.25 -9.77
N PHE A 238 10.49 -3.04 -10.83
CA PHE A 238 10.99 -2.73 -12.18
C PHE A 238 10.36 -1.43 -12.68
N MET A 239 9.03 -1.34 -12.67
CA MET A 239 8.32 -0.19 -13.22
C MET A 239 8.57 1.08 -12.40
N PHE A 240 8.66 0.98 -11.07
CA PHE A 240 9.07 2.13 -10.26
C PHE A 240 10.51 2.56 -10.53
N ALA A 241 11.44 1.63 -10.73
CA ALA A 241 12.81 1.99 -11.11
C ALA A 241 12.85 2.67 -12.48
N LEU A 242 12.09 2.16 -13.47
CA LEU A 242 12.02 2.73 -14.82
C LEU A 242 11.42 4.14 -14.80
N SER A 243 10.42 4.37 -13.95
CA SER A 243 9.75 5.67 -13.81
C SER A 243 10.68 6.81 -13.34
N GLU A 244 11.81 6.48 -12.68
CA GLU A 244 12.77 7.49 -12.23
C GLU A 244 13.60 8.09 -13.38
N PHE A 245 13.59 7.47 -14.56
CA PHE A 245 14.22 8.00 -15.75
C PHE A 245 13.23 8.86 -16.53
N CYS A 246 13.70 9.91 -17.21
CA CYS A 246 12.88 10.82 -18.01
C CYS A 246 13.62 11.20 -19.30
N ASP A 247 13.90 10.18 -20.12
CA ASP A 247 14.60 10.28 -21.41
C ASP A 247 13.98 9.33 -22.46
N GLU A 248 14.40 9.49 -23.72
CA GLU A 248 13.83 8.74 -24.86
C GLU A 248 14.14 7.24 -24.82
N GLU A 249 15.27 6.82 -24.25
CA GLU A 249 15.59 5.40 -24.12
C GLU A 249 14.67 4.73 -23.09
N ALA A 250 14.46 5.38 -21.94
CA ALA A 250 13.50 4.93 -20.94
C ALA A 250 12.07 4.89 -21.51
N LYS A 251 11.68 5.90 -22.30
CA LYS A 251 10.38 5.90 -23.03
C LYS A 251 10.23 4.69 -23.95
N GLU A 252 11.27 4.34 -24.71
CA GLU A 252 11.26 3.16 -25.60
C GLU A 252 11.07 1.87 -24.80
N ILE A 253 11.78 1.73 -23.67
CA ILE A 253 11.63 0.58 -22.78
C ILE A 253 10.21 0.52 -22.22
N MET A 254 9.64 1.67 -21.85
CA MET A 254 8.31 1.73 -21.27
C MET A 254 7.20 1.37 -22.27
N LEU A 255 7.32 1.78 -23.53
CA LEU A 255 6.44 1.33 -24.61
C LEU A 255 6.49 -0.20 -24.76
N LYS A 256 7.71 -0.78 -24.74
CA LYS A 256 7.88 -2.24 -24.79
C LYS A 256 7.29 -2.94 -23.57
N ALA A 257 7.39 -2.34 -22.39
CA ALA A 257 6.79 -2.86 -21.15
C ALA A 257 5.26 -2.90 -21.29
N ILE A 258 4.65 -1.81 -21.76
CA ILE A 258 3.20 -1.76 -22.01
C ILE A 258 2.78 -2.83 -23.02
N GLU A 259 3.47 -2.95 -24.16
CA GLU A 259 3.17 -3.96 -25.18
C GLU A 259 3.32 -5.39 -24.67
N TYR A 260 4.34 -5.64 -23.83
CA TYR A 260 4.53 -6.92 -23.18
C TYR A 260 3.36 -7.27 -22.26
N ASN A 261 2.96 -6.33 -21.39
CA ASN A 261 1.87 -6.53 -20.43
C ASN A 261 0.49 -6.64 -21.09
N LYS A 262 0.26 -5.97 -22.22
CA LYS A 262 -0.96 -6.11 -23.03
C LYS A 262 -1.26 -7.56 -23.43
N LYS A 263 -0.24 -8.43 -23.55
CA LYS A 263 -0.41 -9.85 -23.90
C LYS A 263 -1.13 -10.67 -22.81
N PHE A 264 -1.13 -10.19 -21.56
CA PHE A 264 -1.71 -10.86 -20.41
C PHE A 264 -3.09 -10.29 -20.00
N LYS A 265 -3.65 -9.36 -20.80
CA LYS A 265 -4.89 -8.62 -20.52
C LYS A 265 -6.15 -9.49 -20.35
N ASN A 266 -6.14 -10.74 -20.81
CA ASN A 266 -7.31 -11.63 -20.76
C ASN A 266 -7.40 -12.48 -19.47
N GLU A 267 -6.42 -12.38 -18.57
CA GLU A 267 -6.44 -13.10 -17.29
C GLU A 267 -7.32 -12.36 -16.28
N LYS A 268 -8.27 -13.06 -15.63
CA LYS A 268 -9.24 -12.50 -14.68
C LYS A 268 -8.59 -11.83 -13.45
N ASP A 269 -7.31 -12.11 -13.21
CA ASP A 269 -6.49 -11.53 -12.16
C ASP A 269 -5.13 -11.18 -12.79
N CYS A 270 -5.02 -9.96 -13.34
CA CYS A 270 -3.81 -9.53 -14.05
C CYS A 270 -2.66 -9.12 -13.11
N GLY A 271 -2.87 -9.10 -11.78
CA GLY A 271 -1.83 -8.71 -10.81
C GLY A 271 -1.11 -7.41 -11.20
N GLY A 272 0.23 -7.39 -11.15
CA GLY A 272 1.04 -6.24 -11.60
C GLY A 272 1.00 -5.97 -13.12
N ASN A 273 0.43 -6.86 -13.93
CA ASN A 273 0.30 -6.68 -15.39
C ASN A 273 -0.90 -5.80 -15.80
N CYS A 274 -1.77 -5.44 -14.86
CA CYS A 274 -2.94 -4.63 -15.20
C CYS A 274 -2.51 -3.24 -15.67
N LEU A 275 -2.92 -2.85 -16.88
CA LEU A 275 -2.59 -1.54 -17.45
C LEU A 275 -2.93 -0.34 -16.54
N PRO A 276 -4.02 -0.33 -15.73
CA PRO A 276 -4.24 0.72 -14.74
C PRO A 276 -3.13 0.84 -13.68
N PHE A 277 -2.47 -0.26 -13.30
CA PHE A 277 -1.34 -0.20 -12.37
C PHE A 277 -0.08 0.28 -13.05
N LEU A 278 0.22 -0.20 -14.27
CA LEU A 278 1.32 0.34 -15.06
C LEU A 278 1.16 1.85 -15.28
N TYR A 279 -0.05 2.31 -15.63
CA TYR A 279 -0.35 3.74 -15.72
C TYR A 279 0.11 4.49 -14.47
N GLN A 280 -0.31 4.03 -13.29
CA GLN A 280 -0.01 4.70 -12.03
C GLN A 280 1.49 4.65 -11.69
N GLN A 281 2.18 3.55 -11.99
CA GLN A 281 3.63 3.48 -11.78
C GLN A 281 4.38 4.45 -12.70
N ILE A 282 3.93 4.61 -13.94
CA ILE A 282 4.54 5.52 -14.92
C ILE A 282 4.28 6.98 -14.55
N SER A 283 3.06 7.32 -14.14
CA SER A 283 2.67 8.71 -13.87
C SER A 283 3.21 9.24 -12.54
N VAL A 284 3.74 8.39 -11.66
CA VAL A 284 4.17 8.79 -10.29
C VAL A 284 5.25 9.87 -10.29
N LYS A 285 6.09 9.92 -11.32
CA LYS A 285 7.15 10.94 -11.46
C LYS A 285 6.78 12.14 -12.31
N LYS A 286 5.56 12.19 -12.84
CA LYS A 286 5.02 13.32 -13.63
C LYS A 286 5.96 13.77 -14.77
N CYS A 287 6.70 12.81 -15.36
CA CYS A 287 7.59 13.07 -16.49
C CYS A 287 6.78 13.31 -17.77
N ARG A 288 6.76 14.57 -18.25
CA ARG A 288 5.98 14.98 -19.44
C ARG A 288 6.30 14.22 -20.72
N LEU A 289 7.51 13.64 -20.81
CA LEU A 289 7.89 12.82 -21.96
C LEU A 289 6.96 11.60 -22.13
N TYR A 290 6.35 11.17 -21.02
CA TYR A 290 5.47 10.01 -20.95
C TYR A 290 4.00 10.36 -21.16
N ASP A 291 3.62 11.65 -21.20
CA ASP A 291 2.23 12.06 -21.42
C ASP A 291 1.66 11.47 -22.72
N SER A 292 2.48 11.44 -23.79
CA SER A 292 2.09 10.80 -25.06
C SER A 292 1.85 9.30 -24.96
N VAL A 293 2.63 8.60 -24.12
CA VAL A 293 2.51 7.16 -23.88
C VAL A 293 1.24 6.87 -23.07
N LEU A 294 0.99 7.68 -22.04
CA LEU A 294 -0.20 7.58 -21.19
C LEU A 294 -1.48 7.97 -21.94
N ALA A 295 -1.43 8.99 -22.81
CA ALA A 295 -2.53 9.34 -23.70
C ALA A 295 -2.85 8.22 -24.71
N ASP A 296 -1.84 7.48 -25.18
CA ASP A 296 -2.08 6.32 -26.06
C ASP A 296 -2.88 5.21 -25.34
N LEU A 297 -2.64 4.98 -24.04
CA LEU A 297 -3.44 4.02 -23.24
C LEU A 297 -4.92 4.43 -23.13
N TRP A 298 -5.22 5.72 -23.20
CA TRP A 298 -6.61 6.18 -23.27
C TRP A 298 -7.28 5.67 -24.55
N VAL A 299 -6.70 5.98 -25.70
CA VAL A 299 -7.31 5.68 -27.01
C VAL A 299 -7.20 4.21 -27.41
N THR A 300 -6.22 3.47 -26.86
CA THR A 300 -6.02 2.05 -27.17
C THR A 300 -6.68 1.11 -26.16
N ASP A 301 -6.73 1.48 -24.88
CA ASP A 301 -7.15 0.58 -23.79
C ASP A 301 -8.23 1.12 -22.86
N LYS A 302 -8.72 2.35 -23.08
CA LYS A 302 -9.75 2.99 -22.25
C LYS A 302 -9.30 3.20 -20.79
N ILE A 303 -8.00 3.39 -20.59
CA ILE A 303 -7.42 3.88 -19.34
C ILE A 303 -7.45 5.40 -19.39
N ILE A 304 -8.40 5.99 -18.68
CA ILE A 304 -8.71 7.40 -18.74
C ILE A 304 -8.23 8.07 -17.48
N SER A 305 -7.60 9.25 -17.56
CA SER A 305 -7.11 9.93 -16.37
C SER A 305 -7.26 11.44 -16.45
N PHE A 306 -7.45 12.07 -15.29
CA PHE A 306 -7.66 13.52 -15.22
C PHE A 306 -6.37 14.32 -15.46
N ASP A 307 -5.22 13.84 -15.00
CA ASP A 307 -3.91 14.47 -15.23
C ASP A 307 -3.57 14.56 -16.72
N ILE A 308 -3.82 13.49 -17.48
CA ILE A 308 -3.57 13.49 -18.93
C ILE A 308 -4.59 14.36 -19.67
N LEU A 309 -5.86 14.32 -19.26
CA LEU A 309 -6.86 15.23 -19.85
C LEU A 309 -6.45 16.69 -19.65
N ASP A 310 -6.08 17.07 -18.43
CA ASP A 310 -5.69 18.43 -18.09
C ASP A 310 -4.39 18.86 -18.81
N ALA A 311 -3.44 17.94 -19.02
CA ALA A 311 -2.25 18.19 -19.82
C ALA A 311 -2.59 18.36 -21.32
N TYR A 312 -3.49 17.52 -21.84
CA TYR A 312 -3.93 17.56 -23.23
C TYR A 312 -4.69 18.86 -23.55
N GLU A 313 -5.59 19.29 -22.66
CA GLU A 313 -6.33 20.56 -22.75
C GLU A 313 -5.42 21.79 -22.83
N LYS A 314 -4.27 21.76 -22.13
CA LYS A 314 -3.30 22.87 -22.14
C LYS A 314 -2.47 22.93 -23.43
N THR A 315 -2.35 21.82 -24.15
CA THR A 315 -1.42 21.66 -25.27
C THR A 315 -2.11 21.53 -26.63
N HIS A 316 -3.43 21.31 -26.64
CA HIS A 316 -4.22 21.09 -27.85
C HIS A 316 -5.43 22.02 -27.91
N THR A 317 -5.99 22.18 -29.11
CA THR A 317 -7.22 22.93 -29.31
C THR A 317 -8.43 22.20 -28.72
N GLN A 318 -9.48 22.94 -28.39
CA GLN A 318 -10.74 22.36 -27.91
C GLN A 318 -11.30 21.28 -28.85
N LYS A 319 -11.13 21.44 -30.17
CA LYS A 319 -11.57 20.45 -31.17
C LYS A 319 -10.75 19.16 -31.11
N GLU A 320 -9.43 19.27 -30.94
CA GLU A 320 -8.54 18.12 -30.78
C GLU A 320 -8.83 17.40 -29.46
N THR A 321 -9.02 18.12 -28.36
CA THR A 321 -9.43 17.55 -27.07
C THR A 321 -10.77 16.84 -27.16
N ALA A 322 -11.77 17.46 -27.81
CA ALA A 322 -13.08 16.83 -28.02
C ALA A 322 -12.99 15.53 -28.82
N LYS A 323 -12.08 15.48 -29.81
CA LYS A 323 -11.80 14.28 -30.59
C LYS A 323 -11.10 13.21 -29.74
N PHE A 324 -10.08 13.57 -28.98
CA PHE A 324 -9.35 12.67 -28.10
C PHE A 324 -10.28 11.99 -27.08
N LEU A 325 -11.11 12.79 -26.40
CA LEU A 325 -12.17 12.31 -25.50
C LEU A 325 -13.09 11.32 -26.21
N LEU A 326 -13.59 11.70 -27.40
CA LEU A 326 -14.51 10.86 -28.17
C LEU A 326 -13.87 9.52 -28.57
N ASP A 327 -12.66 9.55 -29.10
CA ASP A 327 -11.94 8.36 -29.56
C ASP A 327 -11.72 7.38 -28.40
N GLY A 328 -11.41 7.90 -27.22
CA GLY A 328 -11.31 7.12 -25.99
C GLY A 328 -12.63 6.52 -25.51
N PHE A 329 -13.69 7.34 -25.41
CA PHE A 329 -15.01 6.84 -24.99
C PHE A 329 -15.57 5.78 -25.93
N LEU A 330 -15.36 5.93 -27.24
CA LEU A 330 -15.90 5.00 -28.23
C LEU A 330 -15.20 3.63 -28.25
N LYS A 331 -14.09 3.44 -27.52
CA LYS A 331 -13.51 2.10 -27.36
C LYS A 331 -14.47 1.15 -26.62
N PRO A 332 -14.68 -0.08 -27.13
CA PRO A 332 -15.50 -1.07 -26.43
C PRO A 332 -14.96 -1.41 -25.04
N GLY A 333 -15.84 -1.71 -24.10
CA GLY A 333 -15.50 -2.14 -22.74
C GLY A 333 -15.76 -1.07 -21.66
N LYS A 334 -15.61 -1.47 -20.39
CA LYS A 334 -15.72 -0.56 -19.24
C LYS A 334 -14.53 0.40 -19.24
N ALA A 335 -14.78 1.68 -18.92
CA ALA A 335 -13.71 2.65 -18.73
C ALA A 335 -13.05 2.45 -17.36
N GLU A 336 -11.73 2.46 -17.32
CA GLU A 336 -10.95 2.57 -16.09
C GLU A 336 -10.56 4.03 -15.91
N VAL A 337 -11.27 4.75 -15.03
CA VAL A 337 -11.07 6.19 -14.82
C VAL A 337 -10.18 6.42 -13.61
N ILE A 338 -8.97 6.92 -13.81
CA ILE A 338 -7.97 7.21 -12.78
C ILE A 338 -8.11 8.68 -12.36
N ALA A 339 -8.53 8.91 -11.12
CA ALA A 339 -8.65 10.25 -10.55
C ALA A 339 -7.36 10.72 -9.90
N VAL A 340 -6.72 9.82 -9.14
CA VAL A 340 -5.43 10.03 -8.49
C VAL A 340 -4.51 8.88 -8.78
N ASN A 341 -3.22 9.18 -8.72
CA ASN A 341 -2.21 8.15 -8.62
C ASN A 341 -2.19 7.60 -7.19
N ALA A 342 -2.54 6.33 -6.99
CA ALA A 342 -2.56 5.72 -5.65
C ALA A 342 -1.16 5.58 -5.01
N TYR A 343 -0.09 5.79 -5.78
CA TYR A 343 1.29 5.76 -5.31
C TYR A 343 1.89 7.14 -5.07
N ASP A 344 1.17 8.23 -5.38
CA ASP A 344 1.56 9.61 -5.05
C ASP A 344 0.97 10.00 -3.69
N THR A 345 1.42 9.33 -2.63
CA THR A 345 0.89 9.47 -1.26
C THR A 345 1.02 10.88 -0.68
N ASP A 346 1.93 11.68 -1.23
CA ASP A 346 2.25 13.02 -0.72
C ASP A 346 1.28 14.09 -1.25
N HIS A 347 0.50 13.80 -2.30
CA HIS A 347 -0.40 14.76 -2.96
C HIS A 347 -1.84 14.24 -3.11
N VAL A 348 -2.20 13.15 -2.44
CA VAL A 348 -3.54 12.53 -2.55
C VAL A 348 -4.66 13.51 -2.15
N GLU A 349 -4.41 14.36 -1.14
CA GLU A 349 -5.38 15.34 -0.64
C GLU A 349 -5.48 16.61 -1.52
N ASP A 350 -4.46 16.89 -2.35
CA ASP A 350 -4.38 18.11 -3.13
C ASP A 350 -5.15 18.03 -4.47
N ASP A 351 -5.35 16.82 -5.01
CA ASP A 351 -5.77 16.64 -6.40
C ASP A 351 -7.27 16.31 -6.60
N VAL A 352 -8.01 15.82 -5.59
CA VAL A 352 -9.47 15.52 -5.69
C VAL A 352 -10.15 15.33 -4.32
N SER A 353 -11.48 15.42 -4.28
CA SER A 353 -12.25 15.04 -3.09
C SER A 353 -12.05 13.56 -2.73
N ASP A 354 -11.90 13.23 -1.44
CA ASP A 354 -11.79 11.87 -0.90
C ASP A 354 -12.79 10.86 -1.48
N GLU A 355 -14.00 11.32 -1.83
CA GLU A 355 -15.03 10.49 -2.45
C GLU A 355 -14.60 9.90 -3.81
N MET A 356 -13.83 10.64 -4.62
CA MET A 356 -13.39 10.19 -5.95
C MET A 356 -12.35 9.07 -5.88
N ILE A 357 -11.66 8.92 -4.75
CA ILE A 357 -10.69 7.83 -4.55
C ILE A 357 -11.41 6.48 -4.54
N PHE A 358 -12.62 6.42 -3.97
CA PHE A 358 -13.37 5.17 -3.73
C PHE A 358 -14.64 5.01 -4.58
N ASP A 359 -14.98 6.00 -5.43
CA ASP A 359 -16.22 6.00 -6.21
C ASP A 359 -15.99 6.10 -7.73
N ASP A 360 -15.90 4.95 -8.40
CA ASP A 360 -15.78 4.81 -9.86
C ASP A 360 -16.89 5.54 -10.62
N ASN A 361 -18.11 5.55 -10.10
CA ASN A 361 -19.27 6.16 -10.76
C ASN A 361 -19.17 7.68 -10.68
N LEU A 362 -18.72 8.22 -9.54
CA LEU A 362 -18.41 9.64 -9.41
C LEU A 362 -17.27 10.04 -10.36
N ARG A 363 -16.21 9.24 -10.47
CA ARG A 363 -15.10 9.50 -11.40
C ARG A 363 -15.58 9.59 -12.85
N LEU A 364 -16.38 8.63 -13.30
CA LEU A 364 -16.96 8.64 -14.65
C LEU A 364 -17.92 9.81 -14.86
N ALA A 365 -18.79 10.11 -13.90
CA ALA A 365 -19.72 11.24 -13.98
C ALA A 365 -18.98 12.58 -14.09
N THR A 366 -17.95 12.80 -13.27
CA THR A 366 -17.12 14.01 -13.31
C THR A 366 -16.40 14.16 -14.65
N LEU A 367 -15.88 13.06 -15.21
CA LEU A 367 -15.25 13.06 -16.53
C LEU A 367 -16.25 13.41 -17.64
N LEU A 368 -17.47 12.87 -17.58
CA LEU A 368 -18.53 13.21 -18.52
C LEU A 368 -18.94 14.69 -18.40
N GLU A 369 -19.05 15.23 -17.19
CA GLU A 369 -19.34 16.66 -16.99
C GLU A 369 -18.22 17.57 -17.52
N LYS A 370 -16.94 17.19 -17.37
CA LYS A 370 -15.83 17.88 -18.05
C LYS A 370 -16.01 17.81 -19.58
N THR A 371 -16.32 16.62 -20.10
CA THR A 371 -16.56 16.41 -21.54
C THR A 371 -17.68 17.29 -22.07
N LYS A 372 -18.77 17.46 -21.31
CA LYS A 372 -19.91 18.31 -21.66
C LYS A 372 -19.52 19.78 -21.82
N ARG A 373 -18.60 20.28 -20.99
CA ARG A 373 -18.06 21.66 -21.09
C ARG A 373 -17.21 21.85 -22.34
N ILE A 374 -16.54 20.79 -22.79
CA ILE A 374 -15.67 20.81 -23.98
C ILE A 374 -16.48 20.64 -25.26
N SER A 375 -17.38 19.65 -25.31
CA SER A 375 -18.18 19.32 -26.49
C SER A 375 -19.45 18.57 -26.08
N ARG A 376 -20.60 19.22 -26.29
CA ARG A 376 -21.92 18.62 -26.05
C ARG A 376 -22.15 17.37 -26.91
N GLU A 377 -21.74 17.40 -28.18
CA GLU A 377 -21.87 16.25 -29.08
C GLU A 377 -21.04 15.06 -28.60
N THR A 378 -19.81 15.30 -28.15
CA THR A 378 -18.95 14.25 -27.59
C THR A 378 -19.55 13.68 -26.30
N TYR A 379 -20.08 14.55 -25.43
CA TYR A 379 -20.75 14.14 -24.20
C TYR A 379 -21.94 13.22 -24.46
N GLU A 380 -22.84 13.58 -25.37
CA GLU A 380 -24.03 12.77 -25.69
C GLU A 380 -23.63 11.36 -26.19
N LYS A 381 -22.59 11.30 -27.04
CA LYS A 381 -22.01 10.01 -27.52
C LYS A 381 -21.34 9.23 -26.38
N ALA A 382 -20.63 9.91 -25.48
CA ALA A 382 -19.93 9.31 -24.35
C ALA A 382 -20.90 8.75 -23.30
N VAL A 383 -22.00 9.47 -23.01
CA VAL A 383 -23.08 8.99 -22.12
C VAL A 383 -23.67 7.71 -22.69
N ARG A 384 -24.02 7.69 -23.99
CA ARG A 384 -24.55 6.51 -24.65
C ARG A 384 -23.62 5.30 -24.53
N ASN A 385 -22.33 5.49 -24.82
CA ASN A 385 -21.33 4.43 -24.72
C ASN A 385 -21.17 3.95 -23.26
N SER A 386 -21.09 4.88 -22.31
CA SER A 386 -20.95 4.55 -20.89
C SER A 386 -22.12 3.70 -20.40
N LEU A 387 -23.37 4.09 -20.75
CA LEU A 387 -24.56 3.32 -20.41
C LEU A 387 -24.54 1.90 -20.97
N GLN A 388 -23.92 1.67 -22.13
CA GLN A 388 -23.83 0.34 -22.75
C GLN A 388 -22.90 -0.61 -21.99
N TYR A 389 -21.79 -0.10 -21.44
CA TYR A 389 -20.72 -0.92 -20.83
C TYR A 389 -20.62 -0.83 -19.31
N LEU A 390 -21.42 0.01 -18.67
CA LEU A 390 -21.49 0.10 -17.21
C LEU A 390 -22.01 -1.21 -16.61
N ALA A 391 -21.50 -1.64 -15.46
CA ALA A 391 -22.04 -2.81 -14.78
C ALA A 391 -23.51 -2.59 -14.36
N ASP A 392 -24.28 -3.68 -14.24
CA ASP A 392 -25.72 -3.59 -13.95
C ASP A 392 -26.00 -3.00 -12.56
N LEU A 393 -25.21 -3.41 -11.57
CA LEU A 393 -25.30 -2.91 -10.20
C LEU A 393 -24.92 -1.43 -10.07
N ASP A 394 -24.15 -0.91 -11.02
CA ASP A 394 -23.64 0.47 -10.99
C ASP A 394 -24.62 1.49 -11.58
N LEU A 395 -25.64 1.06 -12.34
CA LEU A 395 -26.51 1.97 -13.09
C LEU A 395 -27.21 3.01 -12.20
N ASN A 396 -27.76 2.59 -11.07
CA ASN A 396 -28.42 3.47 -10.11
C ASN A 396 -27.44 4.53 -9.58
N ARG A 397 -26.26 4.08 -9.10
CA ARG A 397 -25.22 4.97 -8.57
C ARG A 397 -24.74 5.95 -9.64
N PHE A 398 -24.51 5.48 -10.86
CA PHE A 398 -24.14 6.33 -12.00
C PHE A 398 -25.18 7.43 -12.28
N ILE A 399 -26.46 7.08 -12.39
CA ILE A 399 -27.55 8.06 -12.62
C ILE A 399 -27.57 9.10 -11.49
N SER A 400 -27.45 8.64 -10.24
CA SER A 400 -27.42 9.50 -9.06
C SER A 400 -26.25 10.50 -9.08
N LYS A 401 -25.08 10.06 -9.52
CA LYS A 401 -23.87 10.91 -9.58
C LYS A 401 -23.85 11.83 -10.79
N LEU A 402 -24.30 11.38 -11.96
CA LEU A 402 -24.33 12.19 -13.18
C LEU A 402 -25.34 13.35 -13.09
N LYS A 403 -26.52 13.13 -12.48
CA LYS A 403 -27.59 14.14 -12.32
C LYS A 403 -28.06 14.79 -13.63
N ASP A 404 -27.90 14.11 -14.77
CA ASP A 404 -28.41 14.52 -16.08
C ASP A 404 -29.37 13.45 -16.63
N ASN A 405 -30.57 13.42 -16.04
CA ASN A 405 -31.59 12.44 -16.39
C ASN A 405 -32.03 12.58 -17.86
N ASP A 406 -32.06 13.79 -18.41
CA ASP A 406 -32.50 14.03 -19.78
C ASP A 406 -31.56 13.35 -20.79
N SER A 407 -30.25 13.48 -20.59
CA SER A 407 -29.25 12.83 -21.47
C SER A 407 -29.27 11.30 -21.34
N VAL A 408 -29.56 10.78 -20.14
CA VAL A 408 -29.78 9.34 -19.94
C VAL A 408 -31.06 8.88 -20.64
N LEU A 409 -32.16 9.63 -20.51
CA LEU A 409 -33.46 9.33 -21.10
C LEU A 409 -33.48 9.40 -22.63
N GLN A 410 -32.56 10.13 -23.26
CA GLN A 410 -32.39 10.10 -24.72
C GLN A 410 -31.92 8.73 -25.24
N ASN A 411 -31.36 7.88 -24.36
CA ASN A 411 -30.81 6.57 -24.69
C ASN A 411 -31.72 5.41 -24.24
N ARG A 412 -33.06 5.58 -24.35
CA ARG A 412 -34.06 4.56 -23.94
C ARG A 412 -33.81 3.20 -24.55
N ASP A 413 -33.37 3.17 -25.80
CA ASP A 413 -33.11 1.96 -26.55
C ASP A 413 -31.98 1.12 -25.91
N ILE A 414 -30.91 1.77 -25.44
CA ILE A 414 -29.80 1.11 -24.72
C ILE A 414 -30.28 0.59 -23.36
N LEU A 415 -31.01 1.42 -22.61
CA LEU A 415 -31.53 1.08 -21.29
C LEU A 415 -32.45 -0.15 -21.34
N LEU A 416 -33.43 -0.16 -22.25
CA LEU A 416 -34.32 -1.30 -22.46
C LEU A 416 -33.58 -2.49 -23.06
N GLY A 417 -32.59 -2.24 -23.93
CA GLY A 417 -31.70 -3.26 -24.47
C GLY A 417 -30.96 -4.02 -23.37
N ARG A 418 -30.49 -3.31 -22.32
CA ARG A 418 -29.83 -3.93 -21.16
C ARG A 418 -30.77 -4.80 -20.33
N VAL A 419 -32.03 -4.40 -20.15
CA VAL A 419 -33.03 -5.24 -19.48
C VAL A 419 -33.36 -6.47 -20.32
N ARG A 420 -33.50 -6.30 -21.64
CA ARG A 420 -33.88 -7.38 -22.57
C ARG A 420 -32.78 -8.41 -22.78
N ASN A 421 -31.55 -7.96 -22.96
CA ASN A 421 -30.42 -8.78 -23.39
C ASN A 421 -29.49 -9.15 -22.24
N ASN A 422 -29.84 -8.85 -20.98
CA ASN A 422 -29.03 -9.26 -19.84
C ASN A 422 -28.92 -10.78 -19.80
N GLU A 423 -27.72 -11.35 -19.71
CA GLU A 423 -27.55 -12.79 -19.59
C GLU A 423 -28.09 -13.33 -18.25
N ASN A 424 -28.13 -12.48 -17.23
CA ASN A 424 -28.57 -12.83 -15.89
C ASN A 424 -29.89 -12.12 -15.56
N ALA A 425 -30.97 -12.89 -15.40
CA ALA A 425 -32.29 -12.39 -15.04
C ALA A 425 -32.27 -11.59 -13.71
N TYR A 426 -31.47 -12.02 -12.72
CA TYR A 426 -31.30 -11.28 -11.46
C TYR A 426 -30.66 -9.90 -11.68
N SER A 427 -29.61 -9.81 -12.52
CA SER A 427 -28.98 -8.53 -12.84
C SER A 427 -29.89 -7.59 -13.63
N ALA A 428 -30.81 -8.13 -14.44
CA ALA A 428 -31.82 -7.32 -15.14
C ALA A 428 -32.74 -6.55 -14.17
N ILE A 429 -33.04 -7.11 -12.99
CA ILE A 429 -33.79 -6.41 -11.94
C ILE A 429 -32.96 -5.23 -11.38
N SER A 430 -31.66 -5.39 -11.20
CA SER A 430 -30.79 -4.27 -10.77
C SER A 430 -30.77 -3.12 -11.80
N VAL A 431 -30.87 -3.43 -13.09
CA VAL A 431 -31.05 -2.40 -14.14
C VAL A 431 -32.39 -1.66 -13.95
N MET A 432 -33.47 -2.36 -13.59
CA MET A 432 -34.78 -1.75 -13.33
C MET A 432 -34.76 -0.76 -12.16
N ASP A 433 -33.95 -1.01 -11.12
CA ASP A 433 -33.76 -0.05 -10.02
C ASP A 433 -33.16 1.27 -10.53
N GLY A 434 -32.23 1.20 -11.48
CA GLY A 434 -31.70 2.36 -12.18
C GLY A 434 -32.78 3.09 -13.02
N LEU A 435 -33.60 2.35 -13.78
CA LEU A 435 -34.68 2.95 -14.58
C LEU A 435 -35.70 3.67 -13.70
N LYS A 436 -36.02 3.11 -12.52
CA LYS A 436 -36.94 3.71 -11.55
C LYS A 436 -36.46 5.09 -11.08
N MET A 437 -35.15 5.31 -10.95
CA MET A 437 -34.60 6.61 -10.54
C MET A 437 -34.84 7.73 -11.55
N LEU A 438 -34.98 7.40 -12.83
CA LEU A 438 -35.23 8.39 -13.88
C LEU A 438 -36.65 8.98 -13.80
N LYS A 439 -37.54 8.35 -13.03
CA LYS A 439 -38.94 8.76 -12.84
C LYS A 439 -39.74 8.87 -14.16
N ASP A 440 -39.35 8.11 -15.18
CA ASP A 440 -40.07 7.99 -16.45
C ASP A 440 -40.98 6.75 -16.41
N GLU A 441 -42.27 6.97 -16.16
CA GLU A 441 -43.26 5.90 -15.98
C GLU A 441 -43.36 4.98 -17.21
N LYS A 442 -43.24 5.56 -18.40
CA LYS A 442 -43.32 4.82 -19.66
C LYS A 442 -42.12 3.88 -19.81
N LEU A 443 -40.90 4.38 -19.63
CA LEU A 443 -39.67 3.60 -19.68
C LEU A 443 -39.67 2.48 -18.63
N PHE A 444 -40.07 2.79 -17.40
CA PHE A 444 -40.17 1.79 -16.34
C PHE A 444 -41.19 0.70 -16.68
N SER A 445 -42.36 1.09 -17.20
CA SER A 445 -43.43 0.16 -17.59
C SER A 445 -43.02 -0.74 -18.76
N GLU A 446 -42.33 -0.18 -19.77
CA GLU A 446 -41.74 -0.94 -20.88
C GLU A 446 -40.67 -1.93 -20.40
N GLY A 447 -39.82 -1.53 -19.46
CA GLY A 447 -38.85 -2.41 -18.82
C GLY A 447 -39.50 -3.52 -17.99
N ALA A 448 -40.53 -3.19 -17.21
CA ALA A 448 -41.28 -4.16 -16.41
C ALA A 448 -41.96 -5.23 -17.28
N ALA A 449 -42.52 -4.85 -18.44
CA ALA A 449 -43.07 -5.80 -19.40
C ALA A 449 -42.01 -6.79 -19.93
N ILE A 450 -40.77 -6.33 -20.12
CA ILE A 450 -39.65 -7.20 -20.51
C ILE A 450 -39.32 -8.17 -19.37
N ILE A 451 -39.27 -7.71 -18.12
CA ILE A 451 -39.04 -8.57 -16.95
C ILE A 451 -40.13 -9.66 -16.84
N ILE A 452 -41.41 -9.30 -17.02
CA ILE A 452 -42.51 -10.27 -17.03
C ILE A 452 -42.32 -11.30 -18.15
N SER A 453 -41.94 -10.87 -19.35
CA SER A 453 -41.72 -11.82 -20.46
C SER A 453 -40.58 -12.81 -20.20
N ARG A 454 -39.70 -12.49 -19.25
CA ARG A 454 -38.55 -13.32 -18.81
C ARG A 454 -38.83 -14.12 -17.53
N LYS A 455 -40.08 -14.19 -17.06
CA LYS A 455 -40.49 -14.84 -15.80
C LYS A 455 -39.95 -16.27 -15.62
N GLU A 456 -39.86 -17.05 -16.69
CA GLU A 456 -39.40 -18.44 -16.61
C GLU A 456 -37.92 -18.55 -16.20
N GLU A 457 -37.07 -17.60 -16.59
CA GLU A 457 -35.64 -17.58 -16.22
C GLU A 457 -35.46 -17.40 -14.70
N PHE A 458 -36.36 -16.68 -14.04
CA PHE A 458 -36.31 -16.50 -12.59
C PHE A 458 -36.65 -17.78 -11.80
N LYS A 459 -37.26 -18.79 -12.43
CA LYS A 459 -37.57 -20.08 -11.77
C LYS A 459 -36.37 -21.01 -11.69
N GLU A 460 -35.26 -20.69 -12.36
CA GLU A 460 -34.03 -21.48 -12.33
C GLU A 460 -33.39 -21.51 -10.93
N SER A 461 -33.73 -20.57 -10.05
CA SER A 461 -33.25 -20.50 -8.67
C SER A 461 -34.33 -19.99 -7.72
N PRO A 462 -34.55 -20.63 -6.55
CA PRO A 462 -35.49 -20.14 -5.54
C PRO A 462 -35.19 -18.71 -5.05
N VAL A 463 -33.91 -18.31 -5.07
CA VAL A 463 -33.50 -16.95 -4.71
C VAL A 463 -33.99 -15.96 -5.76
N TRP A 464 -33.82 -16.28 -7.05
CA TRP A 464 -34.24 -15.41 -8.14
C TRP A 464 -35.76 -15.29 -8.23
N GLU A 465 -36.47 -16.40 -8.03
CA GLU A 465 -37.94 -16.40 -8.01
C GLU A 465 -38.48 -15.50 -6.89
N LYS A 466 -37.86 -15.56 -5.70
CA LYS A 466 -38.20 -14.67 -4.58
C LYS A 466 -37.96 -13.21 -4.93
N VAL A 467 -36.82 -12.89 -5.56
CA VAL A 467 -36.46 -11.51 -5.95
C VAL A 467 -37.45 -10.99 -7.00
N TYR A 468 -37.81 -11.80 -7.99
CA TYR A 468 -38.83 -11.47 -8.97
C TYR A 468 -40.20 -11.17 -8.33
N ARG A 469 -40.68 -12.06 -7.43
CA ARG A 469 -41.96 -11.87 -6.74
C ARG A 469 -41.97 -10.59 -5.89
N ASN A 470 -40.84 -10.28 -5.23
CA ASN A 470 -40.68 -9.03 -4.50
C ASN A 470 -40.74 -7.83 -5.45
N PHE A 471 -40.02 -7.86 -6.57
CA PHE A 471 -40.03 -6.80 -7.57
C PHE A 471 -41.45 -6.51 -8.10
N ILE A 472 -42.22 -7.53 -8.46
CA ILE A 472 -43.61 -7.37 -8.93
C ILE A 472 -44.48 -6.72 -7.85
N LYS A 473 -44.39 -7.22 -6.61
CA LYS A 473 -45.18 -6.74 -5.47
C LYS A 473 -44.83 -5.31 -5.08
N GLU A 474 -43.55 -5.00 -4.94
CA GLU A 474 -43.06 -3.69 -4.48
C GLU A 474 -43.35 -2.57 -5.48
N ASN A 475 -43.48 -2.91 -6.76
CA ASN A 475 -43.74 -1.95 -7.83
C ASN A 475 -45.18 -1.99 -8.36
N ASN A 476 -46.08 -2.77 -7.75
CA ASN A 476 -47.49 -2.93 -8.15
C ASN A 476 -47.67 -3.28 -9.65
N ILE A 477 -46.80 -4.15 -10.17
CA ILE A 477 -46.82 -4.55 -11.58
C ILE A 477 -47.93 -5.60 -11.77
N LYS A 478 -48.75 -5.43 -12.80
CA LYS A 478 -49.75 -6.44 -13.21
C LYS A 478 -49.08 -7.45 -14.14
N GLU A 479 -49.09 -8.73 -13.73
CA GLU A 479 -48.62 -9.86 -14.55
C GLU A 479 -49.64 -10.27 -15.61
#